data_AF-A0A968LA18-F1
#
_entry.id   AF-A0A968LA18-F1
#
_cell.length_a   1.000
_cell.length_b   1.000
_cell.length_c   1.000
_cell.angle_alpha   90.00
_cell.angle_beta   90.00
_cell.angle_gamma   90.00
#
_symmetry.space_group_name_H-M   'P 1'
#
loop_
_entity.id
_entity.type
_entity.pdbx_description
1 polymer ?
#
loop_
_entity_poly.entity_id
_entity_poly.type
_entity_poly.pdbx_seq_one_letter_code
_entity_poly.pdbx_strand_id
1 'polypeptide(L)'
;MVISFIGKIFIAVALILSVTTVVIAEEGPVTPYGDHCRDCTIYGTGRDPIPPPEAVHALKKYYEARGYDLGIVSHKGRFIEAEIFRNGKQVDKVIFDRRTGRVRSIY
;
A
#
# COMPACT_ATOMS: atom_id res chain seq x y z
N MET A 1 19.46 -39.26 42.74
CA MET A 1 20.16 -38.20 41.97
C MET A 1 19.75 -38.11 40.48
N VAL A 2 19.26 -39.19 39.86
CA VAL A 2 18.91 -39.25 38.42
C VAL A 2 17.62 -38.45 38.06
N ILE A 3 16.62 -38.46 38.94
CA ILE A 3 15.31 -37.80 38.71
C ILE A 3 15.45 -36.27 38.59
N SER A 4 16.40 -35.67 39.32
CA SER A 4 16.65 -34.22 39.28
C SER A 4 17.30 -33.75 37.96
N PHE A 5 17.94 -34.66 37.22
CA PHE A 5 18.61 -34.34 35.95
C PHE A 5 17.60 -34.32 34.79
N ILE A 6 16.67 -35.27 34.80
CA ILE A 6 15.60 -35.40 33.79
C ILE A 6 14.65 -34.19 33.84
N GLY A 7 14.31 -33.70 35.04
CA GLY A 7 13.47 -32.52 35.20
C GLY A 7 14.09 -31.24 34.63
N LYS A 8 15.41 -31.06 34.75
CA LYS A 8 16.13 -29.90 34.17
C LYS A 8 16.18 -29.94 32.65
N ILE A 9 16.27 -31.15 32.06
CA ILE A 9 16.21 -31.34 30.62
C ILE A 9 14.82 -30.96 30.09
N PHE A 10 13.76 -31.39 30.78
CA PHE A 10 12.39 -31.01 30.42
C PHE A 10 12.15 -29.50 30.50
N ILE A 11 12.68 -28.84 31.54
CA ILE A 11 12.59 -27.38 31.69
C ILE A 11 13.37 -26.67 30.57
N ALA A 12 14.56 -27.15 30.21
CA ALA A 12 15.36 -26.57 29.14
C ALA A 12 14.68 -26.71 27.76
N VAL A 13 14.07 -27.86 27.48
CA VAL A 13 13.33 -28.10 26.21
C VAL A 13 12.08 -27.21 26.12
N ALA A 14 11.35 -27.05 27.23
CA ALA A 14 10.17 -26.16 27.27
C ALA A 14 10.54 -24.68 27.05
N LEU A 15 11.73 -24.26 27.48
CA LEU A 15 12.19 -22.87 27.36
C LEU A 15 12.69 -22.53 25.94
N ILE A 16 13.13 -23.54 25.17
CA ILE A 16 13.55 -23.37 23.77
C ILE A 16 12.33 -23.33 22.83
N LEU A 17 11.24 -24.02 23.18
CA LEU A 17 10.01 -24.08 22.39
C LEU A 17 9.14 -22.81 22.44
N SER A 18 9.40 -21.88 23.37
CA SER A 18 8.57 -20.67 23.53
C SER A 18 8.96 -19.49 22.63
N VAL A 19 10.05 -19.58 21.86
CA VAL A 19 10.66 -18.40 21.21
C VAL A 19 10.20 -18.17 19.76
N THR A 20 9.47 -19.07 19.11
CA THR A 20 9.16 -18.93 17.67
C THR A 20 7.70 -18.59 17.40
N THR A 21 7.23 -17.42 17.83
CA THR A 21 6.04 -16.80 17.23
C THR A 21 6.49 -15.74 16.23
N VAL A 22 6.55 -16.12 14.96
CA VAL A 22 6.77 -15.16 13.86
C VAL A 22 5.43 -14.47 13.60
N VAL A 23 5.32 -13.21 14.01
CA VAL A 23 4.17 -12.36 13.68
C VAL A 23 4.39 -11.81 12.27
N ILE A 24 3.68 -12.37 11.29
CA ILE A 24 3.58 -11.76 9.96
C ILE A 24 2.48 -10.70 10.06
N ALA A 25 2.88 -9.43 10.09
CA ALA A 25 1.95 -8.33 9.91
C ALA A 25 1.53 -8.30 8.44
N GLU A 26 0.25 -8.53 8.15
CA GLU A 26 -0.26 -8.27 6.80
C GLU A 26 -0.16 -6.78 6.53
N GLU A 27 0.58 -6.43 5.47
CA GLU A 27 0.64 -5.05 4.99
C GLU A 27 -0.79 -4.62 4.61
N GLY A 28 -1.25 -3.50 5.17
CA GLY A 28 -2.57 -2.94 4.85
C GLY A 28 -2.74 -2.69 3.33
N PRO A 29 -3.97 -2.42 2.88
CA PRO A 29 -4.26 -2.27 1.45
C PRO A 29 -3.38 -1.20 0.79
N VAL A 30 -2.80 -1.52 -0.38
CA VAL A 30 -1.94 -0.61 -1.17
C VAL A 30 -2.63 0.74 -1.39
N THR A 31 -3.91 0.67 -1.77
CA THR A 31 -4.81 1.80 -1.88
C THR A 31 -6.02 1.54 -1.00
N PRO A 32 -6.18 2.26 0.13
CA PRO A 32 -7.42 2.19 0.90
C PRO A 32 -8.63 2.54 0.02
N TYR A 33 -9.72 1.79 0.11
CA TYR A 33 -10.87 2.00 -0.76
C TYR A 33 -11.44 3.42 -0.57
N GLY A 34 -11.42 4.21 -1.64
CA GLY A 34 -11.92 5.58 -1.62
C GLY A 34 -10.96 6.60 -1.02
N ASP A 35 -9.65 6.28 -0.91
CA ASP A 35 -8.62 7.22 -0.48
C ASP A 35 -8.61 8.48 -1.37
N HIS A 36 -8.15 9.57 -0.78
CA HIS A 36 -8.17 10.89 -1.38
C HIS A 36 -6.78 11.48 -1.42
N CYS A 37 -6.29 11.73 -2.63
CA CYS A 37 -5.05 12.47 -2.81
C CYS A 37 -5.34 13.97 -2.70
N ARG A 38 -5.03 14.54 -1.53
CA ARG A 38 -5.20 15.98 -1.23
C ARG A 38 -4.36 16.86 -2.15
N ASP A 39 -3.15 16.41 -2.48
CA ASP A 39 -2.24 17.15 -3.36
C ASP A 39 -2.59 16.98 -4.84
N CYS A 40 -3.50 16.05 -5.16
CA CYS A 40 -3.91 15.80 -6.53
C CYS A 40 -5.10 16.64 -6.94
N THR A 41 -5.96 17.14 -6.04
CA THR A 41 -6.98 18.12 -6.41
C THR A 41 -7.34 19.03 -5.26
N ILE A 42 -7.71 20.26 -5.57
CA ILE A 42 -8.42 21.11 -4.61
C ILE A 42 -9.91 20.71 -4.65
N TYR A 43 -10.31 19.84 -3.72
CA TYR A 43 -11.71 19.43 -3.59
C TYR A 43 -12.57 20.64 -3.18
N GLY A 44 -13.65 20.90 -3.92
CA GLY A 44 -14.60 21.98 -3.61
C GLY A 44 -14.39 23.31 -4.36
N THR A 45 -13.33 23.49 -5.14
CA THR A 45 -13.04 24.75 -5.88
C THR A 45 -13.58 24.81 -7.30
N GLY A 46 -14.66 24.08 -7.61
CA GLY A 46 -15.56 24.36 -8.74
C GLY A 46 -14.94 24.61 -10.13
N ARG A 47 -13.76 24.07 -10.44
CA ARG A 47 -13.10 24.28 -11.74
C ARG A 47 -12.52 22.99 -12.29
N ASP A 48 -12.28 23.03 -13.59
CA ASP A 48 -12.01 21.90 -14.48
C ASP A 48 -11.06 20.84 -13.92
N PRO A 49 -11.18 19.57 -14.39
CA PRO A 49 -10.27 18.52 -13.97
C PRO A 49 -8.82 18.94 -14.21
N ILE A 50 -7.94 18.65 -13.25
CA ILE A 50 -6.53 19.02 -13.38
C ILE A 50 -5.94 18.45 -14.69
N PRO A 51 -5.05 19.17 -15.39
CA PRO A 51 -4.44 18.70 -16.62
C PRO A 51 -3.82 17.29 -16.47
N PRO A 52 -3.90 16.43 -17.50
CA PRO A 52 -3.35 15.08 -17.43
C PRO A 52 -1.90 14.99 -16.92
N PRO A 53 -0.95 15.85 -17.36
CA PRO A 53 0.42 15.79 -16.85
C PRO A 53 0.54 16.12 -15.35
N GLU A 54 -0.19 17.13 -14.89
CA GLU A 54 -0.22 17.53 -13.47
C GLU A 54 -0.83 16.43 -12.60
N ALA A 55 -1.88 15.79 -13.10
CA ALA A 55 -2.51 14.66 -12.43
C ALA A 55 -1.56 13.48 -12.26
N VAL A 56 -0.78 13.14 -13.29
CA VAL A 56 0.22 12.07 -13.21
C VAL A 56 1.30 12.43 -12.20
N HIS A 57 1.79 13.67 -12.22
CA HIS A 57 2.79 14.12 -11.28
C HIS A 57 2.31 14.06 -9.82
N ALA A 58 1.07 14.49 -9.56
CA ALA A 58 0.49 14.42 -8.23
C ALA A 58 0.24 12.98 -7.77
N LEU A 59 -0.27 12.12 -8.66
CA LEU A 59 -0.50 10.71 -8.37
C LEU A 59 0.82 9.98 -8.09
N LYS A 60 1.87 10.29 -8.86
CA LYS A 60 3.22 9.78 -8.64
C LYS A 60 3.73 10.13 -7.24
N LYS A 61 3.70 11.41 -6.86
CA LYS A 61 4.10 11.86 -5.52
C LYS A 61 3.34 11.14 -4.40
N TYR A 62 2.03 10.95 -4.58
CA TYR A 62 1.18 10.28 -3.62
C TYR A 62 1.61 8.83 -3.35
N TYR A 63 2.02 8.08 -4.39
CA TYR A 63 2.47 6.69 -4.24
C TYR A 63 3.94 6.58 -3.81
N GLU A 64 4.82 7.45 -4.31
CA GLU A 64 6.23 7.50 -3.89
C GLU A 64 6.37 7.77 -2.40
N ALA A 65 5.55 8.68 -1.84
CA ALA A 65 5.50 8.96 -0.40
C ALA A 65 5.13 7.73 0.46
N ARG A 66 4.55 6.69 -0.15
CA ARG A 66 4.17 5.41 0.47
C ARG A 66 5.09 4.25 0.08
N GLY A 67 6.19 4.52 -0.62
CA GLY A 67 7.15 3.50 -1.06
C GLY A 67 6.64 2.65 -2.22
N TYR A 68 5.82 3.23 -3.10
CA TYR A 68 5.36 2.59 -4.33
C TYR A 68 5.81 3.39 -5.56
N ASP A 69 6.00 2.69 -6.67
CA ASP A 69 6.32 3.28 -7.97
C ASP A 69 5.07 3.32 -8.86
N LEU A 70 4.94 4.39 -9.64
CA LEU A 70 3.90 4.53 -10.66
C LEU A 70 4.43 3.97 -11.99
N GLY A 71 3.73 2.99 -12.56
CA GLY A 71 4.08 2.39 -13.85
C GLY A 71 3.25 2.93 -15.00
N ILE A 72 2.66 2.04 -15.81
CA ILE A 72 1.92 2.41 -17.01
C ILE A 72 0.72 3.28 -16.63
N VAL A 73 0.61 4.43 -17.31
CA VAL A 73 -0.49 5.38 -17.15
C VAL A 73 -1.30 5.47 -18.43
N SER A 74 -2.63 5.36 -18.33
CA SER A 74 -3.54 5.65 -19.44
C SER A 74 -4.60 6.69 -19.05
N HIS A 75 -5.00 7.50 -20.03
CA HIS A 75 -5.97 8.58 -19.83
C HIS A 75 -7.30 8.26 -20.51
N LYS A 76 -8.40 8.37 -19.76
CA LYS A 76 -9.76 8.20 -20.28
C LYS A 76 -10.67 9.28 -19.74
N GLY A 77 -10.88 10.34 -20.54
CA GLY A 77 -11.69 11.49 -20.13
C GLY A 77 -11.19 12.06 -18.80
N ARG A 78 -12.06 12.18 -17.80
CA ARG A 78 -11.69 12.69 -16.46
C ARG A 78 -10.83 11.76 -15.61
N PHE A 79 -10.59 10.53 -16.05
CA PHE A 79 -9.90 9.50 -15.26
C PHE A 79 -8.49 9.22 -15.75
N ILE A 80 -7.65 8.77 -14.81
CA ILE A 80 -6.34 8.18 -15.07
C ILE A 80 -6.35 6.76 -14.54
N GLU A 81 -5.97 5.80 -15.35
CA GLU A 81 -5.64 4.45 -14.87
C GLU A 81 -4.13 4.35 -14.71
N ALA A 82 -3.66 3.83 -13.58
CA ALA A 82 -2.24 3.66 -13.30
C ALA A 82 -1.97 2.30 -12.66
N GLU A 83 -0.86 1.69 -13.04
CA GLU A 83 -0.34 0.49 -12.39
C GLU A 83 0.62 0.87 -11.27
N ILE A 84 0.46 0.24 -10.10
CA ILE A 84 1.25 0.54 -8.90
C ILE A 84 2.21 -0.63 -8.65
N PHE A 85 3.48 -0.30 -8.44
CA PHE A 85 4.54 -1.27 -8.24
C PHE A 85 5.19 -1.12 -6.87
N ARG A 86 5.70 -2.22 -6.35
CA ARG A 86 6.58 -2.26 -5.18
C ARG A 86 7.70 -3.23 -5.48
N ASN A 87 8.96 -2.77 -5.39
CA ASN A 87 10.14 -3.59 -5.67
C ASN A 87 10.07 -4.30 -7.04
N GLY A 88 9.58 -3.58 -8.07
CA GLY A 88 9.43 -4.11 -9.43
C GLY A 88 8.26 -5.10 -9.64
N LYS A 89 7.49 -5.44 -8.61
CA LYS A 89 6.28 -6.25 -8.72
C LYS A 89 5.04 -5.35 -8.77
N GLN A 90 4.14 -5.58 -9.72
CA GLN A 90 2.84 -4.92 -9.73
C GLN A 90 2.01 -5.39 -8.53
N VAL A 91 1.53 -4.45 -7.72
CA VAL A 91 0.78 -4.71 -6.49
C VAL A 91 -0.66 -4.20 -6.53
N ASP A 92 -0.98 -3.28 -7.42
CA ASP A 92 -2.33 -2.73 -7.57
C ASP A 92 -2.51 -2.13 -8.99
N LYS A 93 -3.76 -1.93 -9.37
CA LYS A 93 -4.14 -1.07 -10.48
C LYS A 93 -5.21 -0.13 -10.00
N VAL A 94 -5.02 1.16 -10.23
CA VAL A 94 -5.89 2.20 -9.69
C VAL A 94 -6.50 3.05 -10.77
N ILE A 95 -7.70 3.55 -10.49
CA ILE A 95 -8.33 4.64 -11.22
C ILE A 95 -8.34 5.90 -10.35
N PHE A 96 -7.86 7.00 -10.91
CA PHE A 96 -7.79 8.30 -10.29
C PHE A 96 -8.75 9.28 -10.99
N ASP A 97 -9.66 9.89 -10.23
CA ASP A 97 -10.58 10.92 -10.72
C ASP A 97 -9.92 12.31 -10.62
N ARG A 98 -9.50 12.86 -11.78
CA ARG A 98 -8.84 14.17 -11.89
C ARG A 98 -9.71 15.34 -11.44
N ARG A 99 -11.03 15.14 -11.30
CA ARG A 99 -11.96 16.17 -10.85
C ARG A 99 -12.12 16.19 -9.33
N THR A 100 -12.09 15.02 -8.69
CA THR A 100 -12.43 14.88 -7.27
C THR A 100 -11.25 14.46 -6.40
N GLY A 101 -10.13 14.07 -7.00
CA GLY A 101 -8.93 13.62 -6.29
C GLY A 101 -9.07 12.23 -5.68
N ARG A 102 -10.15 11.51 -6.03
CA ARG A 102 -10.41 10.18 -5.49
C ARG A 102 -9.56 9.15 -6.22
N VAL A 103 -8.94 8.27 -5.45
CA VAL A 103 -8.18 7.13 -5.95
C VAL A 103 -8.93 5.87 -5.55
N ARG A 104 -9.06 4.91 -6.46
CA ARG A 104 -9.70 3.62 -6.18
C ARG A 104 -8.90 2.49 -6.83
N SER A 105 -8.66 1.42 -6.09
CA SER A 105 -8.22 0.16 -6.69
C SER A 105 -9.32 -0.40 -7.59
N ILE A 106 -8.92 -0.99 -8.72
CA ILE A 106 -9.79 -1.64 -9.69
C ILE A 106 -9.39 -3.11 -9.94
N TYR A 107 -8.40 -3.63 -9.22
CA TYR A 107 -7.90 -5.01 -9.32
C TYR A 107 -7.36 -5.54 -8.00
#